data_AF-A0A962QK14-F1
#
_entry.id   AF-A0A962QK14-F1
#
_cell.length_a   1.000
_cell.length_b   1.000
_cell.length_c   1.000
_cell.angle_alpha   90.00
_cell.angle_beta   90.00
_cell.angle_gamma   90.00
#
_symmetry.space_group_name_H-M   'P 1'
#
loop_
_entity.id
_entity.type
_entity.pdbx_description
1 polymer ?
#
loop_
_entity_poly.entity_id
_entity_poly.type
_entity_poly.pdbx_seq_one_letter_code
_entity_poly.pdbx_strand_id
1 'polypeptide(L)' 'MANLLWGKVYYKDLFAGFIREEPGDRVTFTYDSSYIEGGHPAIAHTLPVREEPHISNNGLHPFFD' A
#
# COMPACT_ATOMS: atom_id res chain seq x y z
N MET A 1 -11.02 -6.36 -20.26
CA MET A 1 -10.30 -7.27 -19.35
C MET A 1 -9.51 -6.40 -18.41
N ALA A 2 -9.94 -6.26 -17.15
CA ALA A 2 -9.22 -5.43 -16.19
C ALA A 2 -7.98 -6.19 -15.73
N ASN A 3 -6.79 -5.68 -16.08
CA ASN A 3 -5.56 -6.16 -15.49
C ASN A 3 -5.52 -5.65 -14.06
N LEU A 4 -5.60 -6.57 -13.08
CA LEU A 4 -5.27 -6.24 -11.70
C LEU A 4 -3.78 -5.94 -11.67
N LEU A 5 -3.41 -4.68 -11.52
CA LEU A 5 -2.02 -4.28 -11.33
C LEU A 5 -1.67 -4.52 -9.87
N TRP A 6 -0.54 -5.17 -9.64
CA TRP A 6 -0.03 -5.40 -8.29
C TRP A 6 1.43 -4.96 -8.26
N GLY A 7 1.81 -4.32 -7.16
CA GLY A 7 3.13 -3.79 -6.93
C GLY A 7 3.62 -4.17 -5.54
N LYS A 8 4.93 -4.38 -5.42
CA LYS A 8 5.58 -4.52 -4.12
C LYS A 8 6.03 -3.13 -3.68
N VAL A 9 5.70 -2.75 -2.45
CA VAL A 9 6.06 -1.46 -1.89
C VAL A 9 7.23 -1.66 -0.95
N TYR A 10 8.31 -0.92 -1.23
CA TYR A 10 9.50 -0.89 -0.39
C TYR A 10 9.67 0.51 0.16
N TYR A 11 9.78 0.64 1.49
CA TYR A 11 10.02 1.90 2.17
C TYR A 11 11.38 1.85 2.85
N LYS A 12 12.32 2.73 2.44
CA LYS A 12 13.68 2.77 2.99
C LYS A 12 14.35 1.39 2.99
N ASP A 13 14.30 0.69 1.85
CA ASP A 13 14.83 -0.67 1.64
C ASP A 13 14.12 -1.78 2.45
N LEU A 14 13.04 -1.45 3.17
CA LEU A 14 12.23 -2.41 3.90
C LEU A 14 10.97 -2.76 3.11
N PHE A 15 10.62 -4.04 3.07
CA PHE A 15 9.37 -4.49 2.46
C PHE A 15 8.18 -4.02 3.31
N ALA A 16 7.48 -3.00 2.85
CA ALA A 16 6.33 -2.44 3.56
C ALA A 16 5.06 -3.25 3.31
N GLY A 17 4.94 -3.85 2.13
CA GLY A 17 3.80 -4.67 1.77
C GLY A 17 3.55 -4.66 0.27
N PHE A 18 2.29 -4.83 -0.11
CA PHE A 18 1.89 -4.89 -1.50
C PHE A 18 0.72 -3.96 -1.78
N ILE A 19 0.75 -3.35 -2.96
CA ILE A 19 -0.31 -2.51 -3.48
C ILE A 19 -1.01 -3.22 -4.62
N ARG A 20 -2.33 -3.08 -4.69
CA ARG A 20 -3.17 -3.64 -5.73
C ARG A 20 -4.06 -2.56 -6.30
N GLU A 21 -3.97 -2.30 -7.59
CA GLU A 21 -4.89 -1.44 -8.31
C GLU A 21 -6.02 -2.28 -8.89
N GLU A 22 -7.24 -1.94 -8.49
CA GLU A 22 -8.48 -2.49 -9.01
C GLU A 22 -9.00 -1.57 -10.14
N PRO A 23 -9.71 -2.14 -11.14
CA PRO A 23 -10.36 -1.33 -12.17
C PRO A 23 -11.36 -0.36 -11.56
N GLY A 24 -11.22 0.92 -11.91
CA GLY A 24 -12.09 2.01 -11.42
C GLY A 24 -11.41 2.94 -10.42
N ASP A 25 -10.13 3.28 -10.66
CA ASP A 25 -9.35 4.23 -9.86
C ASP A 25 -9.22 3.88 -8.37
N ARG A 26 -9.40 2.58 -8.06
CA ARG A 26 -9.36 2.08 -6.69
C ARG A 26 -8.04 1.36 -6.45
N VAL A 27 -7.29 1.86 -5.49
CA VAL A 27 -6.02 1.30 -5.06
C VAL A 27 -6.18 0.73 -3.66
N THR A 28 -5.80 -0.52 -3.48
CA THR A 28 -5.79 -1.21 -2.19
C THR A 28 -4.36 -1.48 -1.79
N PHE A 29 -3.90 -0.86 -0.71
CA PHE A 29 -2.59 -1.09 -0.15
C PHE A 29 -2.68 -1.92 1.12
N THR A 30 -1.93 -3.01 1.19
CA THR A 30 -1.90 -3.90 2.35
C THR A 30 -0.48 -3.96 2.88
N TYR A 31 -0.33 -3.64 4.17
CA TYR A 31 0.92 -3.80 4.88
C TYR A 31 1.23 -5.27 5.12
N ASP A 32 2.50 -5.62 5.06
CA ASP A 32 2.95 -6.96 5.44
C ASP A 32 3.00 -7.10 6.96
N SER A 33 2.62 -8.27 7.47
CA SER A 33 2.72 -8.59 8.90
C SER A 33 4.11 -8.33 9.45
N SER A 34 5.16 -8.68 8.69
CA SER A 34 6.55 -8.48 9.10
C SER A 34 6.89 -7.00 9.29
N TYR A 35 6.27 -6.11 8.52
CA TYR A 35 6.45 -4.66 8.64
C TYR A 35 5.71 -4.09 9.86
N ILE A 36 4.54 -4.65 10.18
CA ILE A 36 3.76 -4.27 11.35
C ILE A 36 4.46 -4.77 12.63
N GLU A 37 4.87 -6.03 12.64
CA GLU A 37 5.59 -6.67 13.75
C GLU A 37 6.96 -6.04 14.01
N GLY A 38 7.64 -5.57 12.95
CA GLY A 38 8.90 -4.84 13.08
C GLY A 38 8.75 -3.45 13.73
N GLY A 39 7.52 -2.99 14.02
CA GLY A 39 7.27 -1.68 14.64
C GLY A 39 7.70 -0.52 13.75
N HIS A 40 7.64 -0.71 12.44
CA HIS A 40 8.11 0.28 11.48
C HIS A 40 7.16 1.48 11.39
N PRO A 41 7.68 2.68 11.06
CA PRO A 41 6.85 3.86 10.88
C PRO A 41 5.98 3.73 9.61
N ALA A 42 4.88 4.46 9.61
CA ALA A 42 3.99 4.58 8.45
C ALA A 42 4.77 5.11 7.24
N ILE A 43 4.57 4.50 6.07
CA ILE A 43 5.24 4.93 4.84
C ILE A 43 4.79 6.35 4.44
N ALA A 44 3.53 6.68 4.76
CA ALA A 44 2.94 7.99 4.55
C ALA A 44 2.07 8.40 5.74
N HIS A 45 1.94 9.70 5.97
CA HIS A 45 1.07 10.26 7.02
C HIS A 45 -0.41 9.86 6.86
N THR A 46 -0.82 9.64 5.62
CA THR A 46 -2.18 9.22 5.23
C THR A 46 -2.35 7.69 5.22
N LEU A 47 -1.27 6.93 5.32
CA LEU A 47 -1.25 5.46 5.30
C LEU A 47 -0.62 4.94 6.60
N PRO A 48 -1.28 5.07 7.77
CA PRO A 48 -0.77 4.49 9.01
C PRO A 48 -0.57 2.98 8.90
N VAL A 49 0.46 2.45 9.56
CA VAL A 49 0.71 1.01 9.63
C VAL A 49 -0.46 0.32 10.33
N ARG A 50 -1.23 -0.47 9.60
CA ARG A 50 -2.36 -1.26 10.11
C ARG A 50 -2.48 -2.55 9.31
N GLU A 51 -3.03 -3.58 9.94
CA GLU A 51 -3.33 -4.87 9.29
C GLU A 51 -4.45 -4.75 8.25
N GLU A 52 -5.36 -3.78 8.44
CA GLU A 52 -6.47 -3.57 7.52
C GLU A 52 -6.02 -2.99 6.17
N PRO A 53 -6.55 -3.49 5.05
CA PRO A 53 -6.23 -2.96 3.73
C PRO A 53 -6.67 -1.50 3.59
N HIS A 54 -5.74 -0.65 3.19
CA HIS A 54 -5.99 0.74 2.86
C HIS A 54 -6.58 0.86 1.48
N ILE A 55 -7.85 1.25 1.43
CA ILE A 55 -8.55 1.49 0.18
C ILE A 55 -8.51 2.99 -0.12
N SER A 56 -7.91 3.33 -1.26
CA SER A 56 -7.90 4.68 -1.84
C SER A 56 -8.74 4.66 -3.12
N ASN A 57 -9.78 5.47 -3.18
CA ASN A 57 -10.69 5.55 -4.35
C ASN A 57 -10.35 6.72 -5.30
N ASN A 58 -9.17 7.33 -5.16
CA ASN A 58 -8.82 8.58 -5.82
C ASN A 58 -7.55 8.45 -6.67
N GLY A 59 -7.32 7.25 -7.23
CA GLY A 59 -6.13 6.93 -8.02
C GLY A 59 -4.89 6.61 -7.18
N LEU A 60 -3.72 6.70 -7.81
CA LEU A 60 -2.43 6.49 -7.16
C LEU A 60 -2.26 7.52 -6.03
N HIS A 61 -1.99 7.05 -4.82
CA HIS A 61 -1.77 7.94 -3.69
C HIS A 61 -0.54 8.83 -4.01
N PRO A 62 -0.52 10.14 -3.69
CA PRO A 62 0.63 11.03 -3.94
C PRO A 62 1.95 10.61 -3.27
N PHE A 63 1.91 9.55 -2.45
CA PHE A 63 3.11 8.91 -1.93
C PHE A 63 3.83 8.05 -2.99
N PHE A 64 3.10 7.62 -4.02
CA PHE A 64 3.57 6.77 -5.11
C PHE A 64 3.75 7.55 -6.44
N ASP A 65 3.52 8.86 -6.45
CA ASP A 65 3.81 9.77 -7.57
C ASP A 65 5.31 10.09 -7.67
#